data_AF-A0AAD7ZAM7-F1
#
_entry.id   AF-A0AAD7ZAM7-F1
#
_cell.length_a   1.000
_cell.length_b   1.000
_cell.length_c   1.000
_cell.angle_alpha   90.00
_cell.angle_beta   90.00
_cell.angle_gamma   90.00
#
_symmetry.space_group_name_H-M   'P 1'
#
loop_
_entity.id
_entity.type
_entity.pdbx_description
1 polymer ?
#
loop_
_entity_poly.entity_id
_entity_poly.type
_entity_poly.pdbx_seq_one_letter_code
_entity_poly.pdbx_strand_id
1 'polypeptide(L)'
;TFASKVAAIQDKYADASVGNVTGSNAVNVFLGIGVAWSLAAIYHNMKGRKFIVDPGNLAFSVTIFCSEAMVAIAILLLRRSKRVGGELGGPKLLKHITTTVLIVLWMIYILMATLEAYGIIEGF
;
A
#
# COMPACT_ATOMS: atom_id res chain seq x y z
N THR A 1 -9.72 -7.36 3.92
CA THR A 1 -11.19 -7.56 3.82
C THR A 1 -11.54 -9.01 4.10
N PHE A 2 -12.81 -9.36 4.36
CA PHE A 2 -13.24 -10.76 4.57
C PHE A 2 -12.91 -11.66 3.37
N ALA A 3 -13.06 -11.16 2.14
CA ALA A 3 -12.73 -11.88 0.91
C ALA A 3 -11.24 -12.27 0.83
N SER A 4 -10.32 -11.37 1.22
CA SER A 4 -8.89 -11.69 1.29
C SER A 4 -8.58 -12.75 2.36
N LYS A 5 -9.25 -12.70 3.52
CA LYS A 5 -9.07 -13.68 4.59
C LYS A 5 -9.53 -15.08 4.14
N VAL A 6 -10.69 -15.18 3.49
CA VAL A 6 -11.22 -16.45 2.97
C VAL A 6 -10.27 -17.02 1.92
N ALA A 7 -9.82 -16.21 0.96
CA ALA A 7 -8.84 -16.62 -0.05
C ALA A 7 -7.51 -17.08 0.56
N ALA A 8 -7.07 -16.45 1.66
CA ALA A 8 -5.83 -16.85 2.35
C ALA A 8 -5.94 -18.17 3.12
N ILE A 9 -7.13 -18.53 3.61
CA ILE A 9 -7.36 -19.77 4.38
C ILE A 9 -7.61 -20.96 3.45
N GLN A 10 -8.26 -20.71 2.31
CA GLN A 10 -8.65 -21.77 1.37
C GLN A 10 -7.53 -22.18 0.40
N ASP A 11 -6.48 -21.37 0.25
CA ASP A 11 -5.32 -21.67 -0.59
C ASP A 11 -4.08 -21.96 0.26
N LYS A 12 -3.38 -23.06 -0.06
CA LYS A 12 -2.15 -23.51 0.62
C LYS A 12 -1.04 -22.46 0.58
N TYR A 13 -0.96 -21.68 -0.49
CA TYR A 13 0.08 -20.66 -0.66
C TYR A 13 -0.42 -19.23 -0.39
N ALA A 14 -1.74 -19.07 -0.25
CA ALA A 14 -2.44 -17.81 -0.01
C ALA A 14 -2.22 -16.74 -1.10
N ASP A 15 -1.82 -17.14 -2.31
CA ASP A 15 -1.47 -16.22 -3.39
C ASP A 15 -2.71 -15.46 -3.89
N ALA A 16 -3.88 -16.13 -3.90
CA ALA A 16 -5.16 -15.52 -4.25
C ALA A 16 -5.55 -14.35 -3.31
N SER A 17 -5.08 -14.37 -2.06
CA SER A 17 -5.37 -13.29 -1.11
C SER A 17 -4.69 -11.97 -1.47
N VAL A 18 -3.49 -12.04 -2.06
CA VAL A 18 -2.74 -10.86 -2.53
C VAL A 18 -3.52 -10.15 -3.63
N GLY A 19 -3.99 -10.90 -4.63
CA GLY A 19 -4.82 -10.37 -5.70
C GLY A 19 -6.11 -9.71 -5.18
N ASN A 20 -6.77 -10.32 -4.20
CA ASN A 20 -7.98 -9.76 -3.59
C ASN A 20 -7.71 -8.47 -2.82
N VAL A 21 -6.62 -8.40 -2.04
CA VAL A 21 -6.24 -7.16 -1.33
C VAL A 21 -5.93 -6.06 -2.33
N THR A 22 -5.06 -6.34 -3.31
CA THR A 22 -4.63 -5.35 -4.31
C THR A 22 -5.81 -4.88 -5.16
N GLY A 23 -6.67 -5.81 -5.62
CA GLY A 23 -7.83 -5.47 -6.44
C GLY A 23 -8.84 -4.59 -5.70
N SER A 24 -9.18 -4.93 -4.46
CA SER A 24 -10.11 -4.11 -3.67
C SER A 24 -9.56 -2.73 -3.32
N ASN A 25 -8.25 -2.63 -3.02
CA ASN A 25 -7.60 -1.34 -2.80
C ASN A 25 -7.51 -0.50 -4.09
N ALA A 26 -7.25 -1.13 -5.23
CA ALA A 26 -7.24 -0.44 -6.52
C ALA A 26 -8.61 0.18 -6.84
N VAL A 27 -9.70 -0.56 -6.62
CA VAL A 27 -11.06 -0.03 -6.80
C VAL A 27 -11.30 1.16 -5.85
N ASN A 28 -10.91 1.06 -4.57
CA ASN A 28 -11.07 2.18 -3.63
C ASN A 28 -10.34 3.45 -4.09
N VAL A 29 -9.14 3.32 -4.65
CA VAL A 29 -8.36 4.47 -5.14
C VAL A 29 -8.95 5.01 -6.45
N PHE A 30 -9.07 4.17 -7.48
CA PHE A 30 -9.47 4.61 -8.82
C PHE A 30 -10.94 5.00 -8.88
N LEU A 31 -11.83 4.17 -8.34
CA LEU A 31 -13.26 4.43 -8.36
C LEU A 31 -13.67 5.40 -7.25
N GLY A 32 -13.14 5.24 -6.04
CA GLY A 32 -13.50 6.08 -4.90
C GLY A 32 -12.99 7.51 -5.04
N ILE A 33 -11.67 7.69 -5.13
CA ILE A 33 -11.04 9.02 -5.19
C ILE A 33 -10.94 9.53 -6.63
N GLY A 34 -10.52 8.67 -7.56
CA GLY A 34 -10.24 9.06 -8.95
C GLY A 34 -11.44 9.59 -9.71
N VAL A 35 -12.63 9.00 -9.54
CA VAL A 35 -13.86 9.50 -10.18
C VAL A 35 -14.26 10.88 -9.64
N ALA A 36 -14.23 11.06 -8.31
CA ALA A 36 -14.58 12.34 -7.70
C ALA A 36 -13.65 13.47 -8.17
N TRP A 37 -12.35 13.21 -8.21
CA TRP A 37 -11.35 14.17 -8.72
C TRP A 37 -11.54 14.48 -10.20
N SER A 38 -11.84 13.47 -11.03
CA SER A 38 -12.10 13.66 -12.47
C SER A 38 -13.34 14.52 -12.71
N LEU A 39 -14.42 14.25 -11.98
CA LEU A 39 -15.64 15.05 -12.06
C LEU A 39 -15.41 16.51 -11.62
N ALA A 40 -14.65 16.72 -10.54
CA ALA A 40 -14.28 18.06 -10.09
C ALA A 40 -13.47 18.82 -11.15
N ALA A 41 -12.47 18.17 -11.75
CA ALA A 41 -11.67 18.76 -12.83
C ALA A 41 -12.53 19.15 -14.05
N ILE A 42 -13.44 18.26 -14.49
CA ILE A 42 -14.37 18.53 -15.59
C ILE A 42 -15.28 19.71 -15.24
N TYR A 43 -15.88 19.73 -14.05
CA TYR A 43 -16.77 20.79 -13.61
C TYR A 43 -16.07 22.17 -13.59
N HIS A 44 -14.85 22.23 -13.07
CA HIS A 44 -14.06 23.46 -13.06
C HIS A 44 -13.75 23.93 -14.49
N ASN A 45 -13.33 23.01 -15.37
CA ASN A 45 -13.05 23.30 -16.76
C ASN A 45 -14.29 23.86 -17.50
N MET A 46 -15.47 23.25 -17.28
CA MET A 46 -16.74 23.73 -17.85
C MET A 46 -17.13 25.14 -17.36
N LYS A 47 -16.65 25.55 -16.18
CA LYS A 47 -16.86 26.89 -15.62
C LYS A 47 -15.73 27.88 -15.97
N GLY A 48 -14.81 27.50 -16.86
CA GLY A 48 -13.66 28.33 -17.22
C GLY A 48 -12.67 28.57 -16.07
N ARG A 49 -12.69 27.71 -15.04
CA ARG A 49 -11.84 27.79 -13.86
C ARG A 49 -10.79 26.68 -13.89
N LYS A 50 -9.62 26.93 -13.30
CA LYS A 50 -8.63 25.88 -13.04
C LYS A 50 -9.03 25.09 -11.78
N PHE A 51 -8.75 23.80 -11.78
CA PHE A 51 -8.85 22.95 -10.59
C PHE A 51 -7.47 22.87 -9.95
N ILE A 52 -7.24 23.67 -8.91
CA ILE A 52 -5.96 23.75 -8.19
C ILE A 52 -6.19 23.12 -6.81
N VAL A 53 -5.35 22.15 -6.46
CA VAL A 53 -5.40 21.43 -5.18
C VAL A 53 -4.01 21.44 -4.58
N ASP A 54 -3.90 21.89 -3.34
CA ASP A 54 -2.63 21.87 -2.61
C ASP A 54 -2.29 20.43 -2.19
N PRO A 55 -1.08 19.93 -2.49
CA PRO A 55 -0.72 18.54 -2.24
C PRO A 55 -0.53 18.22 -0.74
N GLY A 56 -0.37 19.23 0.12
CA GLY A 56 -0.11 19.03 1.55
C GLY A 56 1.10 18.12 1.80
N ASN A 57 0.94 17.14 2.69
CA ASN A 57 1.97 16.17 3.05
C ASN A 57 2.08 14.95 2.09
N LEU A 58 1.42 15.01 0.94
CA LEU A 58 1.35 13.88 0.02
C LEU A 58 2.75 13.48 -0.49
N ALA A 59 3.60 14.44 -0.82
CA ALA A 59 4.93 14.18 -1.36
C ALA A 59 5.82 13.41 -0.37
N PHE A 60 5.82 13.83 0.90
CA PHE A 60 6.56 13.18 1.97
C PHE A 60 6.05 11.75 2.20
N SER A 61 4.74 11.61 2.43
CA SER A 61 4.11 10.31 2.73
C SER A 61 4.29 9.30 1.59
N VAL A 62 4.11 9.73 0.34
CA VAL A 62 4.24 8.85 -0.84
C VAL A 62 5.69 8.39 -1.01
N THR A 63 6.67 9.26 -0.79
CA THR A 63 8.08 8.89 -0.92
C THR A 63 8.50 7.84 0.10
N ILE A 64 8.14 8.03 1.38
CA ILE A 64 8.43 7.04 2.43
C ILE A 64 7.73 5.72 2.10
N PHE A 65 6.44 5.75 1.76
CA PHE A 65 5.68 4.56 1.38
C PHE A 65 6.33 3.81 0.21
N CYS A 66 6.74 4.50 -0.85
CA CYS A 66 7.40 3.90 -2.00
C CYS A 66 8.75 3.27 -1.63
N SER A 67 9.53 3.90 -0.76
CA SER A 67 10.81 3.37 -0.30
C SER A 67 10.63 2.06 0.48
N GLU A 68 9.66 2.00 1.39
CA GLU A 68 9.34 0.79 2.15
C GLU A 68 8.72 -0.29 1.26
N ALA A 69 7.88 0.11 0.30
CA ALA A 69 7.29 -0.80 -0.67
C ALA A 69 8.36 -1.50 -1.51
N MET A 70 9.43 -0.80 -1.92
CA MET A 70 10.57 -1.44 -2.60
C MET A 70 11.23 -2.51 -1.74
N VAL A 71 11.45 -2.22 -0.45
CA VAL A 71 12.02 -3.20 0.50
C VAL A 71 11.08 -4.39 0.69
N ALA A 72 9.78 -4.14 0.86
CA ALA A 72 8.78 -5.18 1.01
C ALA A 72 8.68 -6.07 -0.24
N ILE A 73 8.68 -5.48 -1.44
CA ILE A 73 8.68 -6.21 -2.71
C ILE A 73 9.95 -7.04 -2.85
N ALA A 74 11.13 -6.50 -2.53
CA ALA A 74 12.38 -7.25 -2.56
C ALA A 74 12.33 -8.48 -1.63
N ILE A 75 11.81 -8.33 -0.41
CA ILE A 75 11.59 -9.44 0.53
C ILE A 75 10.65 -10.49 -0.06
N LEU A 76 9.52 -10.08 -0.63
CA LEU A 76 8.54 -11.00 -1.22
C LEU A 76 9.10 -11.73 -2.44
N LEU A 77 9.87 -11.05 -3.30
CA LEU A 77 10.55 -11.66 -4.45
C LEU A 77 11.60 -12.69 -4.00
N LEU A 78 12.37 -12.41 -2.93
CA LEU A 78 13.31 -13.37 -2.36
C LEU A 78 12.60 -14.60 -1.79
N ARG A 79 11.44 -14.42 -1.13
CA ARG A 79 10.60 -15.52 -0.62
C ARG A 79 9.96 -16.34 -1.73
N ARG A 80 9.66 -15.72 -2.88
CA ARG A 80 9.14 -16.41 -4.07
C ARG A 80 10.17 -17.34 -4.72
N SER A 81 11.46 -17.21 -4.38
CA SER A 81 12.51 -18.07 -4.95
C SER A 81 12.25 -19.56 -4.68
N LYS A 82 12.70 -20.42 -5.62
CA LYS A 82 12.53 -21.89 -5.54
C LYS A 82 13.05 -22.52 -4.24
N ARG A 83 13.94 -21.82 -3.51
CA ARG A 83 14.51 -22.26 -2.23
C ARG A 83 13.53 -22.18 -1.06
N VAL A 84 12.58 -21.25 -1.09
CA VAL A 84 11.61 -21.01 -0.01
C VAL A 84 10.21 -21.44 -0.43
N GLY A 85 9.85 -21.25 -1.71
CA GLY A 85 8.66 -21.86 -2.32
C GLY A 85 7.33 -21.28 -1.86
N GLY A 86 7.27 -20.01 -1.43
CA GLY A 86 6.00 -19.35 -1.12
C GLY A 86 6.14 -17.85 -0.83
N GLU A 87 5.23 -17.03 -1.37
CA GLU A 87 5.21 -15.57 -1.15
C GLU A 87 4.71 -15.23 0.25
N LEU A 88 3.54 -15.77 0.65
CA LEU A 88 2.97 -15.61 1.98
C LEU A 88 3.06 -16.91 2.82
N GLY A 89 3.00 -18.07 2.17
CA GLY A 89 3.19 -19.40 2.76
C GLY A 89 4.66 -19.82 2.95
N GLY A 90 4.92 -21.13 3.02
CA GLY A 90 6.27 -21.69 3.17
C GLY A 90 6.69 -21.99 4.63
N PRO A 91 7.99 -22.19 4.90
CA PRO A 91 8.49 -22.59 6.21
C PRO A 91 8.04 -21.66 7.34
N LYS A 92 7.50 -22.23 8.43
CA LYS A 92 6.87 -21.46 9.52
C LYS A 92 7.80 -20.39 10.12
N LEU A 93 9.07 -20.71 10.31
CA LEU A 93 10.06 -19.78 10.87
C LEU A 93 10.25 -18.55 9.97
N LEU A 94 10.52 -18.76 8.68
CA LEU A 94 10.71 -17.68 7.71
C LEU A 94 9.45 -16.84 7.53
N LYS A 95 8.27 -17.47 7.58
CA LYS A 95 6.98 -16.79 7.58
C LYS A 95 6.88 -15.81 8.75
N HIS A 96 7.15 -16.24 9.98
CA HIS A 96 7.05 -15.37 11.16
C HIS A 96 8.05 -14.22 11.10
N ILE A 97 9.31 -14.49 10.74
CA ILE A 97 10.34 -13.45 10.59
C ILE A 97 9.90 -12.39 9.57
N THR A 98 9.48 -12.83 8.38
CA THR A 98 9.11 -11.92 7.30
C THR A 98 7.83 -11.14 7.64
N THR A 99 6.85 -11.75 8.32
CA THR A 99 5.69 -11.02 8.86
C THR A 99 6.11 -9.94 9.87
N THR A 100 7.01 -10.24 10.81
CA THR A 100 7.49 -9.25 11.78
C THR A 100 8.19 -8.08 11.09
N VAL A 101 9.05 -8.34 10.10
CA VAL A 101 9.73 -7.29 9.33
C VAL A 101 8.73 -6.39 8.60
N LEU A 102 7.72 -6.97 7.94
CA LEU A 102 6.70 -6.20 7.23
C LEU A 102 5.83 -5.35 8.17
N ILE A 103 5.54 -5.85 9.38
CA ILE A 103 4.83 -5.07 10.40
C ILE A 103 5.71 -3.90 10.88
N VAL A 104 7.00 -4.13 11.10
CA VAL A 104 7.92 -3.07 11.53
C VAL A 104 8.05 -1.98 10.47
N LEU A 105 8.20 -2.34 9.18
CA LEU A 105 8.18 -1.36 8.09
C LEU A 105 6.90 -0.52 8.14
N TRP A 106 5.74 -1.16 8.20
CA TRP A 106 4.46 -0.45 8.30
C TRP A 106 4.38 0.52 9.50
N MET A 107 4.91 0.13 10.65
CA MET A 107 4.95 1.01 11.83
C MET A 107 5.90 2.20 11.63
N ILE A 108 7.01 2.02 10.93
CA ILE A 108 7.93 3.11 10.56
C ILE A 108 7.20 4.11 9.66
N TYR A 109 6.51 3.65 8.61
CA TYR A 109 5.72 4.52 7.75
C TYR A 109 4.69 5.33 8.54
N ILE A 110 3.86 4.66 9.37
CA ILE A 110 2.86 5.35 10.20
C ILE A 110 3.54 6.39 11.10
N LEU A 111 4.63 6.03 11.78
CA LEU A 111 5.32 6.92 12.68
C LEU A 111 5.83 8.17 11.94
N MET A 112 6.56 7.99 10.84
CA MET A 112 7.12 9.08 10.05
C MET A 112 6.04 9.99 9.47
N ALA A 113 5.01 9.40 8.85
CA ALA A 113 3.89 10.17 8.29
C ALA A 113 3.11 10.94 9.38
N THR A 114 2.98 10.36 10.57
CA THR A 114 2.31 11.02 11.70
C THR A 114 3.14 12.17 12.25
N LEU A 115 4.45 11.96 12.45
CA LEU A 115 5.34 13.01 12.95
C LEU A 115 5.36 14.22 12.01
N GLU A 116 5.37 14.00 10.69
CA GLU A 116 5.33 15.09 9.72
C GLU A 116 3.93 15.76 9.69
N ALA A 117 2.85 14.97 9.70
CA ALA A 117 1.49 15.53 9.66
C ALA A 117 1.15 16.40 10.88
N TYR A 118 1.75 16.12 12.04
CA TYR A 118 1.62 16.94 13.25
C TYR A 118 2.69 18.03 13.38
N GLY A 119 3.55 18.21 12.37
CA GLY A 119 4.58 19.26 12.35
C GLY A 119 5.69 19.06 13.38
N ILE A 120 5.92 17.82 13.83
CA ILE A 120 7.02 17.48 14.76
C ILE A 120 8.34 17.36 13.99
N ILE A 121 8.29 16.92 12.73
CA ILE A 121 9.42 16.89 11.80
C ILE A 121 9.05 17.63 10.53
N GLU A 122 10.03 18.25 9.88
CA GLU A 122 9.84 18.84 8.55
C GLU A 122 9.93 17.76 7.47
N GLY A 123 8.93 17.73 6.59
CA GLY A 123 9.00 17.01 5.33
C GLY A 123 9.94 17.69 4.34
N PHE A 124 10.29 16.98 3.27
CA PHE A 124 11.09 17.49 2.16
C PHE A 124 10.23 17.82 0.93
#